data_AF-A0A930KCG9-F1
#
_entry.id   AF-A0A930KCG9-F1
#
_cell.length_a   1.000
_cell.length_b   1.000
_cell.length_c   1.000
_cell.angle_alpha   90.00
_cell.angle_beta   90.00
_cell.angle_gamma   90.00
#
_symmetry.space_group_name_H-M   'P 1'
#
loop_
_entity.id
_entity.type
_entity.pdbx_description
1 polymer ?
#
loop_
_entity_poly.entity_id
_entity_poly.type
_entity_poly.pdbx_seq_one_letter_code
_entity_poly.pdbx_strand_id
1 'polypeptide(L)'
;MNIVCVIPARAESSRFFEKPLALILGKPMIRWVWEHCKEVEQFSEVYVATDSEKIKALAESFGAKVVMTAADHDTATERLYEV
;
A
#
# COMPACT_ATOMS: atom_id res chain seq x y z
N MET A 1 21.04 -4.61 9.85
CA MET A 1 20.27 -5.29 8.79
C MET A 1 19.30 -4.27 8.22
N ASN A 2 19.21 -4.13 6.90
CA ASN A 2 18.23 -3.22 6.29
C ASN A 2 16.93 -4.00 6.08
N ILE A 3 15.86 -3.62 6.77
CA ILE A 3 14.57 -4.30 6.71
C ILE A 3 13.56 -3.30 6.15
N VAL A 4 12.94 -3.65 5.02
CA VAL A 4 11.95 -2.82 4.34
C VAL A 4 10.57 -3.46 4.50
N CYS A 5 9.57 -2.64 4.82
CA CYS A 5 8.18 -3.04 4.84
C CYS A 5 7.51 -2.62 3.53
N VAL A 6 6.75 -3.53 2.92
CA VAL A 6 5.97 -3.27 1.71
C VAL A 6 4.51 -3.61 2.00
N ILE A 7 3.60 -2.70 1.64
CA ILE A 7 2.16 -2.81 1.80
C ILE A 7 1.54 -2.98 0.40
N PRO A 8 1.20 -4.21 -0.02
CA PRO A 8 0.50 -4.44 -1.29
C PRO A 8 -0.94 -3.88 -1.23
N ALA A 9 -1.29 -3.00 -2.15
CA ALA A 9 -2.59 -2.36 -2.23
C ALA A 9 -3.10 -2.28 -3.68
N ARG A 10 -3.85 -3.29 -4.11
CA ARG A 10 -4.52 -3.29 -5.41
C ARG A 10 -5.88 -2.59 -5.35
N ALA A 11 -6.29 -1.96 -6.45
CA ALA A 11 -7.64 -1.40 -6.57
C ALA A 11 -8.70 -2.49 -6.79
N GLU A 12 -8.38 -3.52 -7.59
CA GLU A 12 -9.36 -4.53 -7.97
C GLU A 12 -9.62 -5.53 -6.84
N SER A 13 -10.90 -5.75 -6.54
CA SER A 13 -11.36 -6.72 -5.56
C SER A 13 -12.82 -7.05 -5.83
N SER A 14 -13.10 -8.33 -6.05
CA SER A 14 -14.42 -8.81 -6.46
C SER A 14 -15.53 -8.54 -5.45
N ARG A 15 -15.21 -8.55 -4.15
CA ARG A 15 -16.18 -8.37 -3.06
C ARG A 15 -16.13 -6.99 -2.41
N PHE A 16 -15.06 -6.23 -2.65
CA PHE A 16 -14.89 -4.91 -2.07
C PHE A 16 -13.95 -4.08 -2.94
N PHE A 17 -14.49 -3.50 -4.00
CA PHE A 17 -13.77 -2.66 -4.95
C PHE A 17 -13.15 -1.43 -4.27
N GLU A 18 -11.93 -1.07 -4.64
CA GLU A 18 -11.19 0.07 -4.08
C GLU A 18 -11.06 0.02 -2.53
N LYS A 19 -11.05 -1.19 -1.94
CA LYS A 19 -10.91 -1.42 -0.49
C LYS A 19 -9.85 -0.53 0.20
N PRO A 20 -8.64 -0.30 -0.37
CA PRO A 20 -7.64 0.57 0.25
C PRO A 20 -8.10 2.02 0.49
N LEU A 21 -9.04 2.51 -0.32
CA LEU A 21 -9.60 3.87 -0.24
C LEU A 21 -10.75 3.97 0.77
N ALA A 22 -11.32 2.84 1.19
CA ALA A 22 -12.49 2.82 2.06
C ALA A 22 -12.21 3.54 3.39
N LEU A 23 -13.12 4.41 3.82
CA LEU A 23 -12.97 5.14 5.06
C LEU A 23 -13.32 4.25 6.25
N ILE A 24 -12.40 4.20 7.22
CA ILE A 24 -12.59 3.59 8.52
C ILE A 24 -12.37 4.71 9.54
N LEU A 25 -13.45 5.10 10.23
CA LEU A 25 -13.42 6.19 11.21
C LEU A 25 -12.84 7.51 10.64
N GLY A 26 -13.23 7.87 9.42
CA GLY A 26 -12.82 9.12 8.76
C GLY A 26 -11.43 9.09 8.11
N LYS A 27 -10.73 7.96 8.16
CA LYS A 27 -9.40 7.78 7.55
C LYS A 27 -9.42 6.62 6.55
N PRO A 28 -8.77 6.74 5.38
CA PRO A 28 -8.68 5.62 4.44
C PRO A 28 -8.00 4.40 5.07
N MET A 29 -8.51 3.20 4.75
CA MET A 29 -8.02 1.93 5.30
C MET A 29 -6.50 1.79 5.15
N ILE A 30 -5.95 2.12 3.98
CA ILE A 30 -4.50 1.98 3.73
C ILE A 30 -3.65 2.86 4.63
N ARG A 31 -4.17 4.02 5.05
CA ARG A 31 -3.44 4.93 5.93
C ARG A 31 -3.31 4.38 7.34
N TRP A 32 -4.32 3.66 7.84
CA TRP A 32 -4.20 2.94 9.13
C TRP A 32 -3.04 1.93 9.10
N VAL A 33 -2.95 1.14 8.02
CA VAL A 33 -1.87 0.15 7.87
C VAL A 33 -0.51 0.85 7.81
N TRP A 34 -0.38 1.90 7.00
CA TRP A 34 0.88 2.63 6.84
C TRP A 34 1.35 3.29 8.14
N GLU A 35 0.47 3.93 8.90
CA GLU A 35 0.82 4.56 10.18
C GLU A 35 1.34 3.52 11.18
N HIS A 36 0.69 2.36 11.31
CA HIS A 36 1.18 1.29 12.19
C HIS A 36 2.48 0.65 11.71
N CYS A 37 2.69 0.50 10.39
CA CYS A 37 3.98 0.07 9.86
C CYS A 37 5.09 1.07 10.19
N LYS A 38 4.79 2.38 10.21
CA LYS A 38 5.75 3.43 10.57
C LYS A 38 6.13 3.45 12.05
N GLU A 39 5.34 2.84 12.94
CA GLU A 39 5.63 2.69 14.37
C GLU A 39 6.68 1.60 14.65
N VAL A 40 6.96 0.71 13.69
CA VAL A 40 7.92 -0.39 13.84
C VAL A 40 9.35 0.11 13.63
N GLU A 41 10.13 0.19 14.70
CA GLU A 41 11.51 0.73 14.69
C GLU A 41 12.49 -0.07 13.81
N GLN A 42 12.23 -1.36 13.61
CA GLN A 42 13.08 -2.23 12.81
C GLN A 42 12.98 -1.94 11.31
N PHE A 43 11.87 -1.34 10.85
CA PHE A 43 11.69 -1.02 9.44
C PHE A 43 12.42 0.26 9.09
N SER A 44 13.41 0.12 8.22
CA SER A 44 14.18 1.24 7.67
C SER A 44 13.31 2.08 6.74
N GLU A 45 12.41 1.44 6.00
CA GLU A 45 11.50 2.09 5.06
C GLU A 45 10.15 1.36 5.00
N VAL A 46 9.09 2.11 4.65
CA VAL A 46 7.74 1.58 4.43
C VAL A 46 7.23 2.07 3.07
N TYR A 47 6.98 1.14 2.17
CA TYR A 47 6.45 1.40 0.82
C TYR A 47 5.02 0.89 0.68
N VAL A 48 4.23 1.57 -0.14
CA VAL A 48 2.97 1.08 -0.68
C VAL A 48 3.21 0.61 -2.11
N ALA A 49 2.87 -0.63 -2.43
CA ALA A 49 2.96 -1.17 -3.78
C ALA A 49 1.56 -1.25 -4.38
N THR A 50 1.29 -0.50 -5.46
CA THR A 50 -0.07 -0.40 -6.04
C THR A 50 -0.06 -0.35 -7.56
N ASP A 51 -1.16 -0.78 -8.17
CA ASP A 51 -1.45 -0.67 -9.60
C ASP A 51 -2.34 0.54 -9.93
N SER A 52 -2.73 1.31 -8.92
CA SER A 52 -3.74 2.35 -9.07
C SER A 52 -3.19 3.73 -8.78
N GLU A 53 -3.29 4.62 -9.77
CA GLU A 53 -2.94 6.05 -9.61
C GLU A 53 -3.77 6.73 -8.52
N LYS A 54 -5.02 6.30 -8.28
CA LYS A 54 -5.84 6.83 -7.19
C LYS A 54 -5.28 6.46 -5.81
N ILE A 55 -4.90 5.20 -5.64
CA ILE A 55 -4.30 4.72 -4.37
C ILE A 55 -2.95 5.41 -4.16
N LYS A 56 -2.14 5.53 -5.21
CA LYS A 56 -0.87 6.27 -5.17
C LYS A 56 -1.06 7.71 -4.72
N ALA A 57 -1.92 8.48 -5.40
CA ALA A 57 -2.14 9.88 -5.08
C ALA A 57 -2.62 10.07 -3.62
N LEU A 58 -3.52 9.18 -3.16
CA LEU A 58 -3.96 9.19 -1.77
C LEU A 58 -2.82 8.86 -0.81
N ALA A 59 -2.01 7.84 -1.10
CA ALA A 59 -0.89 7.43 -0.26
C ALA A 59 0.19 8.51 -0.14
N GLU A 60 0.56 9.12 -1.27
CA GLU A 60 1.50 10.24 -1.32
C GLU A 60 0.98 11.45 -0.53
N SER A 61 -0.33 11.70 -0.52
CA SER A 61 -0.94 12.82 0.22
C SER A 61 -0.73 12.75 1.75
N PHE A 62 -0.49 11.56 2.30
CA PHE A 62 -0.15 11.38 3.71
C PHE A 62 1.33 11.02 3.94
N GLY A 63 2.17 11.13 2.91
CA GLY A 63 3.62 10.99 3.01
C GLY A 63 4.16 9.57 2.86
N ALA A 64 3.34 8.61 2.37
CA ALA A 64 3.85 7.29 2.06
C ALA A 64 4.74 7.30 0.81
N LYS A 65 5.80 6.49 0.82
CA LYS A 65 6.55 6.14 -0.38
C LYS A 65 5.74 5.13 -1.18
N VAL A 66 5.59 5.35 -2.48
CA VAL A 66 4.77 4.48 -3.34
C VAL A 66 5.63 3.92 -4.47
N VAL A 67 5.43 2.64 -4.77
CA VAL A 67 5.95 1.98 -5.97
C VAL A 67 4.77 1.56 -6.82
N MET A 68 4.74 2.04 -8.07
CA MET A 68 3.78 1.57 -9.05
C MET A 68 4.20 0.17 -9.51
N THR A 69 3.22 -0.72 -9.60
CA THR A 69 3.41 -2.14 -9.92
C THR A 69 2.38 -2.55 -10.96
N ALA A 70 2.69 -3.61 -11.71
CA ALA A 70 1.82 -4.07 -12.78
C ALA A 70 0.43 -4.49 -12.25
N ALA A 71 -0.60 -4.32 -13.10
CA ALA A 71 -1.98 -4.64 -12.75
C ALA A 71 -2.33 -6.13 -12.93
N ASP A 72 -1.49 -6.87 -13.65
CA ASP A 72 -1.68 -8.26 -14.08
C ASP A 72 -1.03 -9.30 -13.15
N HIS A 73 -0.61 -8.89 -11.94
CA HIS A 73 -0.16 -9.84 -10.92
C HIS A 73 -1.32 -10.66 -10.34
N ASP A 74 -1.22 -11.97 -10.44
CA ASP A 74 -2.20 -12.91 -9.89
C ASP A 74 -2.14 -12.94 -8.36
N THR A 75 -0.97 -12.67 -7.78
CA THR A 75 -0.73 -12.75 -6.33
C THR A 75 -0.12 -11.48 -5.75
N ALA A 76 -0.31 -11.28 -4.44
CA ALA A 76 0.33 -10.19 -3.72
C ALA A 76 1.87 -10.36 -3.67
N THR A 77 2.37 -11.59 -3.70
CA THR A 77 3.80 -11.89 -3.67
C THR A 77 4.49 -11.49 -4.97
N GLU A 78 3.86 -11.69 -6.13
CA GLU A 78 4.44 -11.28 -7.41
C GLU A 78 4.64 -9.77 -7.50
N ARG A 79 3.70 -9.01 -6.96
CA ARG A 79 3.81 -7.55 -6.82
C ARG A 79 5.05 -7.11 -6.03
N LEU A 80 5.53 -7.93 -5.09
CA LEU A 80 6.71 -7.61 -4.30
C LEU A 80 8.02 -7.69 -5.09
N TYR A 81 8.05 -8.37 -6.25
CA TYR A 81 9.26 -8.45 -7.08
C TYR A 81 9.63 -7.12 -7.75
N GLU A 82 8.71 -6.15 -7.75
CA GLU A 82 8.91 -4.82 -8.36
C GLU A 82 9.38 -3.75 -7.36
N VAL A 83 9.60 -4.11 -6.08
CA VAL A 83 9.92 -3.19 -4.98
C VAL A 83 11.31 -3.50 -4.42
#